data_AF-A0A2V1JPJ1-F1
#
_entry.id   AF-A0A2V1JPJ1-F1
#
_cell.length_a   1.000
_cell.length_b   1.000
_cell.length_c   1.000
_cell.angle_alpha   90.00
_cell.angle_beta   90.00
_cell.angle_gamma   90.00
#
_symmetry.space_group_name_H-M   'P 1'
#
loop_
_entity.id
_entity.type
_entity.pdbx_description
1 polymer ?
#
loop_
_entity_poly.entity_id
_entity_poly.type
_entity_poly.pdbx_seq_one_letter_code
_entity_poly.pdbx_strand_id
1 'polypeptide(L)'
;MKYEYMKESEQMLQYFQFPKFLLKLRISQTAKFLYMILYDRARISRKNSWIDKYGNVYLIFPIEELSAQIGKCKSSVKTALKELDDVGLLVRRSGGFSKPNHLYVKIPSDEIGLQLVENKAVEKMVATESEKQPSSGRKNGCAGVGNVAPSKVTEKYKRNKYHEVNYCYGEGESL
;
A
#
# COMPACT_ATOMS: atom_id res chain seq x y z
N MET A 1 19.39 7.62 21.84
CA MET A 1 18.04 7.02 21.84
C MET A 1 17.98 6.00 22.97
N LYS A 2 16.83 5.87 23.64
CA LYS A 2 16.57 4.77 24.58
C LYS A 2 15.91 3.63 23.79
N TYR A 3 16.28 2.39 24.08
CA TYR A 3 15.81 1.20 23.37
C TYR A 3 15.17 0.24 24.38
N GLU A 4 14.07 -0.40 23.97
CA GLU A 4 13.34 -1.39 24.77
C GLU A 4 13.31 -2.73 24.02
N TYR A 5 13.24 -3.83 24.77
CA TYR A 5 13.07 -5.17 24.20
C TYR A 5 11.64 -5.37 23.72
N MET A 6 11.47 -6.07 22.60
CA MET A 6 10.14 -6.40 22.04
C MET A 6 9.35 -7.26 23.04
N LYS A 7 8.13 -6.83 23.37
CA LYS A 7 7.22 -7.55 24.28
C LYS A 7 5.98 -8.03 23.53
N GLU A 8 5.37 -9.11 24.02
CA GLU A 8 4.16 -9.71 23.41
C GLU A 8 2.95 -8.75 23.36
N SER A 9 2.88 -7.81 24.31
CA SER A 9 1.78 -6.84 24.40
C SER A 9 1.98 -5.60 23.53
N GLU A 10 3.07 -5.51 22.76
CA GLU A 10 3.36 -4.33 21.95
C GLU A 10 2.48 -4.27 20.69
N GLN A 11 2.06 -3.06 20.36
CA GLN A 11 1.29 -2.80 19.15
C GLN A 11 2.14 -3.07 17.89
N MET A 12 1.49 -3.55 16.83
CA MET A 12 2.14 -3.75 15.54
C MET A 12 2.77 -2.45 15.03
N LEU A 13 4.07 -2.50 14.78
CA LEU A 13 4.79 -1.43 14.11
C LEU A 13 4.36 -1.35 12.64
N GLN A 14 4.42 -0.15 12.07
CA GLN A 14 4.32 -0.02 10.62
C GLN A 14 5.59 -0.60 9.99
N TYR A 15 5.40 -1.50 9.04
CA TYR A 15 6.50 -2.16 8.33
C TYR A 15 6.25 -2.15 6.83
N PHE A 16 7.34 -2.28 6.08
CA PHE A 16 7.27 -2.53 4.66
C PHE A 16 7.32 -4.03 4.39
N GLN A 17 6.51 -4.51 3.46
CA GLN A 17 6.57 -5.90 3.01
C GLN A 17 7.77 -6.08 2.09
N PHE A 18 8.68 -6.98 2.45
CA PHE A 18 9.82 -7.35 1.62
C PHE A 18 9.49 -8.62 0.81
N PRO A 19 9.29 -8.54 -0.52
CA PRO A 19 9.04 -9.72 -1.33
C PRO A 19 10.25 -10.65 -1.37
N LYS A 20 10.05 -11.92 -0.99
CA LYS A 20 11.13 -12.92 -0.89
C LYS A 20 11.88 -13.11 -2.20
N PHE A 21 11.22 -12.97 -3.35
CA PHE A 21 11.85 -13.13 -4.67
C PHE A 21 12.99 -12.13 -4.92
N LEU A 22 12.95 -10.94 -4.29
CA LEU A 22 14.04 -9.95 -4.41
C LEU A 22 15.36 -10.49 -3.84
N LEU A 23 15.34 -11.47 -2.92
CA LEU A 23 16.56 -12.10 -2.42
C LEU A 23 17.29 -12.88 -3.51
N LYS A 24 16.55 -13.51 -4.42
CA LYS A 24 17.09 -14.32 -5.52
C LYS A 24 17.70 -13.46 -6.63
N LEU A 25 17.30 -12.19 -6.73
CA LEU A 25 17.76 -11.28 -7.76
C LEU A 25 19.14 -10.68 -7.45
N ARG A 26 20.00 -10.66 -8.47
CA ARG A 26 21.34 -10.05 -8.44
C ARG A 26 21.28 -8.56 -8.80
N ILE A 27 20.49 -7.79 -8.05
CA ILE A 27 20.37 -6.33 -8.17
C ILE A 27 20.94 -5.65 -6.92
N SER A 28 21.20 -4.34 -6.98
CA SER A 28 21.72 -3.61 -5.83
C SER A 28 20.75 -3.62 -4.65
N GLN A 29 21.27 -3.53 -3.43
CA GLN A 29 20.42 -3.40 -2.23
C GLN A 29 19.55 -2.15 -2.27
N THR A 30 20.03 -1.08 -2.91
CA THR A 30 19.24 0.15 -3.09
C THR A 30 18.07 -0.10 -4.02
N ALA A 31 18.24 -0.87 -5.11
CA ALA A 31 17.13 -1.28 -5.97
C ALA A 31 16.11 -2.15 -5.22
N LYS A 32 16.54 -3.08 -4.34
CA LYS A 32 15.62 -3.88 -3.53
C LYS A 32 14.79 -3.02 -2.56
N PHE A 33 15.42 -2.08 -1.85
CA PHE A 33 14.70 -1.14 -0.98
C PHE A 33 13.77 -0.22 -1.76
N LEU A 34 14.20 0.26 -2.93
CA LEU A 34 13.38 1.08 -3.81
C LEU A 34 12.14 0.31 -4.28
N TYR A 35 12.29 -0.95 -4.69
CA TYR A 35 11.15 -1.79 -5.05
C TYR A 35 10.18 -1.94 -3.88
N MET A 36 10.68 -2.18 -2.67
CA MET A 36 9.85 -2.34 -1.47
C MET A 36 8.98 -1.09 -1.21
N ILE A 37 9.54 0.11 -1.33
CA ILE A 37 8.81 1.38 -1.17
C ILE A 37 7.80 1.56 -2.30
N LEU A 38 8.21 1.33 -3.55
CA LEU A 38 7.33 1.43 -4.72
C LEU A 38 6.16 0.46 -4.63
N TYR A 39 6.40 -0.75 -4.14
CA TYR A 39 5.38 -1.78 -3.96
C TYR A 39 4.34 -1.36 -2.91
N ASP A 40 4.79 -0.82 -1.77
CA ASP A 40 3.87 -0.31 -0.76
C ASP A 40 3.05 0.88 -1.29
N ARG A 41 3.70 1.79 -2.02
CA ARG A 41 3.00 2.90 -2.69
C ARG A 41 1.99 2.40 -3.72
N ALA A 42 2.32 1.37 -4.49
CA ALA A 42 1.40 0.75 -5.45
C ALA A 42 0.18 0.13 -4.75
N ARG A 43 0.33 -0.42 -3.53
CA ARG A 43 -0.82 -0.91 -2.75
C ARG A 43 -1.76 0.24 -2.36
N ILE A 44 -1.23 1.40 -2.02
CA ILE A 44 -2.02 2.60 -1.74
C ILE A 44 -2.67 3.12 -3.03
N SER A 45 -1.92 3.24 -4.13
CA SER A 45 -2.46 3.62 -5.44
C SER A 45 -3.60 2.73 -5.89
N ARG A 46 -3.52 1.42 -5.63
CA ARG A 46 -4.61 0.45 -5.89
C ARG A 46 -5.87 0.78 -5.10
N LYS A 47 -5.74 1.13 -3.81
CA LYS A 47 -6.88 1.53 -2.96
C LYS A 47 -7.49 2.86 -3.41
N ASN A 48 -6.66 3.76 -3.96
CA ASN A 48 -7.09 5.05 -4.48
C ASN A 48 -7.61 4.99 -5.92
N SER A 49 -7.76 3.79 -6.50
CA SER A 49 -8.21 3.60 -7.89
C SER A 49 -7.33 4.28 -8.95
N TRP A 50 -6.02 4.41 -8.70
CA TRP A 50 -5.06 4.86 -9.70
C TRP A 50 -4.73 3.73 -10.67
N ILE A 51 -5.67 3.48 -11.57
CA ILE A 51 -5.70 2.34 -12.48
C ILE A 51 -5.80 2.87 -13.91
N ASP A 52 -4.99 2.32 -14.82
CA ASP A 52 -5.06 2.66 -16.23
C ASP A 52 -6.23 1.96 -16.95
N LYS A 53 -6.47 2.31 -18.21
CA LYS A 53 -7.51 1.70 -19.06
C LYS A 53 -7.41 0.17 -19.24
N TYR A 54 -6.27 -0.43 -18.90
CA TYR A 54 -6.03 -1.86 -18.99
C TYR A 54 -6.06 -2.56 -17.62
N GLY A 55 -6.46 -1.86 -16.56
CA GLY A 55 -6.50 -2.42 -15.21
C GLY A 55 -5.15 -2.42 -14.48
N ASN A 56 -4.11 -1.78 -15.02
CA ASN A 56 -2.80 -1.72 -14.37
C ASN A 56 -2.74 -0.56 -13.39
N VAL A 57 -2.26 -0.84 -12.18
CA VAL A 57 -2.02 0.20 -11.17
C VAL A 57 -0.80 1.01 -11.58
N TYR A 58 -0.94 2.34 -11.62
CA TYR A 58 0.17 3.26 -11.82
C TYR A 58 0.41 4.09 -10.56
N LEU A 59 1.64 4.58 -10.42
CA LEU A 59 2.00 5.53 -9.38
C LEU A 59 2.77 6.70 -10.00
N ILE A 60 2.54 7.88 -9.44
CA ILE A 60 3.32 9.09 -9.71
C ILE A 60 4.22 9.26 -8.51
N PHE A 61 5.54 9.19 -8.74
CA PHE A 61 6.48 9.35 -7.64
C PHE A 61 7.73 10.13 -8.07
N PRO A 62 7.82 11.41 -7.68
CA PRO A 62 8.96 12.25 -8.00
C PRO A 62 10.28 11.67 -7.49
N ILE A 63 11.36 11.86 -8.24
CA ILE A 63 12.70 11.37 -7.88
C ILE A 63 13.18 12.03 -6.58
N GLU A 64 12.80 13.29 -6.37
CA GLU A 64 13.06 14.06 -5.16
C GLU A 64 12.48 13.38 -3.91
N GLU A 65 11.24 12.89 -3.99
CA GLU A 65 10.59 12.19 -2.88
C GLU A 65 11.25 10.85 -2.60
N LEU A 66 11.55 10.08 -3.66
CA LEU A 66 12.29 8.83 -3.56
C LEU A 66 13.67 9.01 -2.92
N SER A 67 14.37 10.07 -3.31
CA SER A 67 15.68 10.46 -2.77
C SER A 67 15.61 10.77 -1.28
N ALA A 68 14.61 11.54 -0.85
CA ALA A 68 14.39 11.87 0.55
C ALA A 68 14.03 10.62 1.38
N GLN A 69 13.16 9.75 0.87
CA GLN A 69 12.68 8.59 1.61
C GLN A 69 13.76 7.50 1.77
N ILE A 70 14.58 7.27 0.75
CA ILE A 70 15.67 6.28 0.80
C ILE A 70 16.92 6.87 1.46
N GLY A 71 17.01 8.20 1.60
CA GLY A 71 18.21 8.87 2.11
C GLY A 71 19.41 8.74 1.17
N LYS A 72 19.17 8.77 -0.14
CA LYS A 72 20.21 8.64 -1.18
C LYS A 72 20.12 9.80 -2.16
N CYS A 73 21.23 10.16 -2.79
CA CYS A 73 21.24 11.21 -3.80
C CYS A 73 20.44 10.82 -5.04
N LYS A 74 19.96 11.83 -5.79
CA LYS A 74 19.11 11.66 -6.97
C LYS A 74 19.75 10.77 -8.04
N SER A 75 21.07 10.84 -8.21
CA SER A 75 21.80 9.99 -9.15
C SER A 75 21.70 8.52 -8.77
N SER A 76 21.92 8.17 -7.50
CA SER A 76 21.78 6.78 -7.02
C SER A 76 20.36 6.25 -7.16
N VAL A 77 19.34 7.09 -6.91
CA VAL A 77 17.93 6.71 -7.13
C VAL A 77 17.68 6.44 -8.62
N LYS A 78 18.18 7.29 -9.52
CA LYS A 78 18.06 7.07 -10.97
C LYS A 78 18.73 5.77 -11.42
N THR A 79 19.92 5.47 -10.87
CA THR A 79 20.61 4.20 -11.14
C THR A 79 19.79 3.01 -10.64
N ALA A 80 19.27 3.06 -9.43
CA ALA A 80 18.43 1.99 -8.88
C ALA A 80 17.11 1.81 -9.66
N LEU A 81 16.48 2.91 -10.11
CA LEU A 81 15.31 2.85 -10.99
C LEU A 81 15.66 2.18 -12.32
N LYS A 82 16.84 2.48 -12.88
CA LYS A 82 17.32 1.86 -14.12
C LYS A 82 17.59 0.37 -13.92
N GLU A 83 18.22 -0.03 -12.82
CA GLU A 83 18.43 -1.45 -12.50
C GLU A 83 17.11 -2.23 -12.44
N LEU A 84 16.08 -1.65 -11.81
CA LEU A 84 14.74 -2.27 -11.74
C LEU A 84 14.06 -2.37 -13.11
N ASP A 85 14.29 -1.40 -13.98
CA ASP A 85 13.83 -1.38 -15.39
C ASP A 85 14.55 -2.46 -16.20
N ASP A 86 15.88 -2.56 -16.04
CA ASP A 86 16.74 -3.52 -16.73
C ASP A 86 16.38 -4.98 -16.38
N VAL A 87 15.92 -5.26 -15.15
CA VAL A 87 15.38 -6.59 -14.75
C VAL A 87 13.89 -6.78 -15.02
N GLY A 88 13.21 -5.77 -15.57
CA GLY A 88 11.79 -5.83 -15.92
C GLY A 88 10.81 -5.77 -14.75
N LEU A 89 11.25 -5.36 -13.56
CA LEU A 89 10.40 -5.18 -12.37
C LEU A 89 9.69 -3.83 -12.33
N LEU A 90 10.14 -2.88 -13.14
CA LEU A 90 9.58 -1.54 -13.22
C LEU A 90 9.40 -1.16 -14.70
N VAL A 91 8.33 -0.45 -15.02
CA VAL A 91 8.17 0.22 -16.31
C VAL A 91 7.87 1.68 -16.09
N ARG A 92 8.59 2.54 -16.81
CA ARG A 92 8.37 3.99 -16.80
C ARG A 92 7.70 4.41 -18.10
N ARG A 93 6.54 5.04 -18.01
CA ARG A 93 5.88 5.68 -19.17
C ARG A 93 5.91 7.20 -18.97
N SER A 94 6.39 7.92 -19.98
CA SER A 94 6.32 9.37 -19.98
C SER A 94 4.86 9.82 -20.09
N GLY A 95 4.45 10.76 -19.23
CA GLY A 95 3.14 11.38 -19.31
C GLY A 95 2.99 12.35 -20.48
N GLY A 96 4.09 12.70 -21.17
CA GLY A 96 4.16 13.76 -22.16
C GLY A 96 4.67 15.08 -21.59
N PHE A 97 4.52 16.16 -22.36
CA PHE A 97 4.88 17.50 -21.90
C PHE A 97 4.01 17.89 -20.69
N SER A 98 4.63 18.52 -19.69
CA SER A 98 4.04 18.98 -18.41
C SER A 98 3.40 17.94 -17.48
N LYS A 99 3.21 16.69 -17.93
CA LYS A 99 2.62 15.62 -17.10
C LYS A 99 3.69 14.81 -16.39
N PRO A 100 3.45 14.41 -15.13
CA PRO A 100 4.39 13.56 -14.41
C PRO A 100 4.49 12.18 -15.07
N ASN A 101 5.62 11.51 -14.82
CA ASN A 101 5.83 10.15 -15.31
C ASN A 101 4.97 9.15 -14.53
N HIS A 102 4.42 8.17 -15.25
CA HIS A 102 3.70 7.05 -14.66
C HIS A 102 4.66 5.87 -14.50
N LEU A 103 4.74 5.35 -13.28
CA LEU A 103 5.52 4.17 -12.95
C LEU A 103 4.59 2.98 -12.73
N TYR A 104 4.97 1.83 -13.26
CA TYR A 104 4.24 0.58 -13.13
C TYR A 104 5.16 -0.47 -12.50
N VAL A 105 4.76 -0.97 -11.32
CA VAL A 105 5.49 -2.04 -10.61
C VAL A 105 5.01 -3.39 -11.13
N LYS A 106 5.96 -4.26 -11.52
CA LYS A 106 5.68 -5.60 -12.02
C LYS A 106 6.08 -6.66 -11.00
N ILE A 107 5.31 -7.74 -10.98
CA ILE A 107 5.57 -8.92 -10.15
C ILE A 107 5.91 -10.07 -11.11
N PRO A 108 6.99 -10.83 -10.87
CA PRO A 108 7.31 -12.01 -11.68
C PRO A 108 6.16 -13.03 -11.67
N SER A 109 5.83 -13.59 -12.83
CA SER A 109 4.71 -14.54 -12.98
C SER A 109 4.81 -15.76 -12.08
N ASP A 110 6.04 -16.27 -11.87
CA ASP A 110 6.32 -17.41 -11.00
C ASP A 110 5.85 -17.16 -9.56
N GLU A 111 5.91 -15.91 -9.10
CA GLU A 111 5.53 -15.52 -7.74
C GLU A 111 4.02 -15.22 -7.63
N ILE A 112 3.36 -14.83 -8.73
CA ILE A 112 1.90 -14.63 -8.77
C ILE A 112 1.18 -15.98 -8.58
N GLY A 113 1.68 -17.05 -9.22
CA GLY A 113 1.15 -18.39 -9.08
C GLY A 113 1.24 -18.92 -7.65
N LEU A 114 2.35 -18.64 -6.96
CA LEU A 114 2.57 -19.08 -5.57
C LEU A 114 1.66 -18.37 -4.57
N GLN A 115 1.42 -17.05 -4.73
CA GLN A 115 0.49 -16.32 -3.84
C GLN A 115 -0.95 -16.84 -3.92
N LEU A 116 -1.42 -17.23 -5.11
CA LEU A 116 -2.77 -17.77 -5.26
C LEU A 116 -2.94 -19.10 -4.50
N VAL A 117 -1.89 -19.94 -4.50
CA VAL A 117 -1.91 -21.24 -3.81
C VAL A 117 -1.86 -21.07 -2.29
N GLU A 118 -1.03 -20.15 -1.78
CA GLU A 118 -0.96 -19.86 -0.34
C GLU A 118 -2.27 -19.24 0.18
N ASN A 119 -2.86 -18.29 -0.54
CA ASN A 119 -4.14 -17.68 -0.14
C ASN A 119 -5.29 -18.70 -0.09
N LYS A 120 -5.34 -19.65 -1.04
CA LYS A 120 -6.32 -20.76 -1.01
C LYS A 120 -6.09 -21.75 0.13
N ALA A 121 -4.86 -21.93 0.58
CA ALA A 121 -4.55 -22.79 1.73
C ALA A 121 -4.95 -22.13 3.05
N VAL A 122 -4.75 -20.81 3.18
CA VAL A 122 -5.16 -20.01 4.35
C VAL A 122 -6.69 -19.93 4.47
N GLU A 123 -7.41 -19.72 3.36
CA GLU A 123 -8.89 -19.71 3.36
C GLU A 123 -9.48 -21.07 3.83
N LYS A 124 -8.83 -22.19 3.49
CA LYS A 124 -9.25 -23.53 3.95
C LYS A 124 -9.02 -23.76 5.44
N MET A 125 -8.03 -23.12 6.06
CA MET A 125 -7.81 -23.20 7.51
C MET A 125 -8.85 -22.39 8.29
N VAL A 126 -9.24 -21.21 7.78
CA VAL A 126 -10.21 -20.31 8.45
C VAL A 126 -11.65 -20.86 8.45
N ALA A 127 -12.03 -21.69 7.48
CA ALA A 127 -13.38 -22.29 7.41
C ALA A 127 -13.64 -23.41 8.44
N THR A 128 -12.63 -23.88 9.17
CA THR A 128 -12.78 -25.06 10.07
C THR A 128 -13.01 -24.67 11.54
N GLU A 129 -12.94 -23.38 11.92
CA GLU A 129 -13.01 -22.95 13.33
C GLU A 129 -14.33 -22.31 13.79
N SER A 130 -15.41 -22.33 12.99
CA SER A 130 -16.72 -21.77 13.39
C SER A 130 -17.80 -22.82 13.60
N GLU A 131 -17.61 -23.72 14.57
CA GLU A 131 -18.74 -24.45 15.18
C GLU A 131 -18.50 -24.68 16.67
N LYS A 132 -18.72 -23.65 17.51
CA LYS A 132 -19.24 -23.85 18.88
C LYS A 132 -20.12 -22.66 19.29
N GLN A 133 -21.43 -22.87 19.31
CA GLN A 133 -22.37 -22.12 20.16
C GLN A 133 -22.14 -22.49 21.65
N PRO A 134 -22.47 -21.61 22.61
CA PRO A 134 -23.77 -21.74 23.30
C PRO A 134 -24.47 -20.44 23.77
N SER A 135 -25.80 -20.47 23.63
CA SER A 135 -26.94 -20.05 24.47
C SER A 135 -26.90 -19.00 25.62
N SER A 136 -27.87 -18.07 25.53
CA SER A 136 -28.95 -17.71 26.50
C SER A 136 -28.81 -16.60 27.58
N GLY A 137 -29.85 -15.73 27.61
CA GLY A 137 -30.46 -15.02 28.76
C GLY A 137 -29.85 -13.67 29.16
N ARG A 138 -30.56 -12.58 29.53
CA ARG A 138 -31.99 -12.24 29.72
C ARG A 138 -32.10 -10.68 29.78
N LYS A 139 -33.32 -10.19 29.53
CA LYS A 139 -33.84 -8.80 29.41
C LYS A 139 -33.51 -7.83 30.57
N ASN A 140 -33.71 -6.51 30.32
CA ASN A 140 -34.53 -5.53 31.08
C ASN A 140 -34.64 -4.23 30.25
N GLY A 141 -35.81 -3.59 30.17
CA GLY A 141 -36.09 -2.45 29.27
C GLY A 141 -36.43 -1.14 29.97
N CYS A 142 -36.60 -0.06 29.21
CA CYS A 142 -37.56 1.03 29.49
C CYS A 142 -37.73 1.94 28.25
N ALA A 143 -38.94 2.47 28.06
CA ALA A 143 -39.39 3.23 26.89
C ALA A 143 -39.21 4.75 27.04
N GLY A 144 -39.18 5.48 25.90
CA GLY A 144 -39.27 6.94 25.87
C GLY A 144 -39.13 7.53 24.46
N VAL A 145 -40.22 8.12 23.98
CA VAL A 145 -40.43 8.74 22.66
C VAL A 145 -39.65 10.06 22.50
N GLY A 146 -39.16 10.35 21.29
CA GLY A 146 -38.71 11.69 20.91
C GLY A 146 -38.17 11.76 19.48
N ASN A 147 -38.98 12.24 18.54
CA ASN A 147 -38.56 12.62 17.20
C ASN A 147 -37.66 13.87 17.25
N VAL A 148 -36.41 13.79 16.80
CA VAL A 148 -35.63 14.94 16.28
C VAL A 148 -34.59 14.40 15.30
N ALA A 149 -34.57 14.92 14.08
CA ALA A 149 -33.44 14.76 13.17
C ALA A 149 -32.35 15.78 13.54
N PRO A 150 -31.07 15.38 13.62
CA PRO A 150 -29.99 16.33 13.45
C PRO A 150 -29.03 15.89 12.34
N SER A 151 -29.05 16.70 11.29
CA SER A 151 -27.88 17.47 10.86
C SER A 151 -26.57 16.73 10.55
N LYS A 152 -26.16 16.92 9.31
CA LYS A 152 -24.79 16.71 8.80
C LYS A 152 -23.75 17.14 9.84
N VAL A 153 -23.04 16.17 10.42
CA VAL A 153 -21.84 16.44 11.22
C VAL A 153 -20.63 16.20 10.33
N THR A 154 -20.01 17.31 9.93
CA THR A 154 -18.61 17.36 9.56
C THR A 154 -17.77 16.99 10.77
N GLU A 155 -17.31 15.75 10.85
CA GLU A 155 -16.33 15.35 11.86
C GLU A 155 -14.92 15.65 11.37
N LYS A 156 -14.33 16.66 12.01
CA LYS A 156 -12.99 17.17 11.77
C LYS A 156 -11.97 16.11 12.18
N TYR A 157 -11.21 15.64 11.19
CA TYR A 157 -10.02 14.82 11.34
C TYR A 157 -9.04 15.41 12.36
N LYS A 158 -8.79 14.68 13.46
CA LYS A 158 -7.57 14.83 14.26
C LYS A 158 -6.45 13.94 13.70
N ARG A 159 -5.80 14.50 12.68
CA ARG A 159 -4.36 14.51 12.33
C ARG A 159 -3.44 13.53 13.10
N ASN A 160 -3.01 12.46 12.43
CA ASN A 160 -1.74 11.79 12.71
C ASN A 160 -0.70 12.08 11.62
N LYS A 161 0.52 12.34 12.08
CA LYS A 161 1.62 13.06 11.43
C LYS A 161 2.58 12.12 10.67
N TYR A 162 2.04 11.25 9.82
CA TYR A 162 2.79 10.65 8.73
C TYR A 162 1.96 10.91 7.48
N HIS A 163 2.50 11.74 6.61
CA HIS A 163 1.80 12.24 5.44
C HIS A 163 1.37 11.07 4.53
N GLU A 164 0.08 10.71 4.62
CA GLU A 164 -0.70 10.42 3.42
C GLU A 164 -0.62 11.67 2.54
N VAL A 165 0.37 11.69 1.64
CA VAL A 165 0.31 12.62 0.53
C VAL A 165 -0.77 12.10 -0.42
N ASN A 166 -2.01 12.48 -0.13
CA ASN A 166 -3.13 12.44 -1.06
C ASN A 166 -2.88 13.51 -2.11
N TYR A 167 -2.25 13.10 -3.21
CA TYR A 167 -2.15 13.92 -4.40
C TYR A 167 -3.46 13.80 -5.17
N CYS A 168 -4.39 14.72 -4.95
CA CYS A 168 -5.48 14.94 -5.89
C CYS A 168 -4.89 15.70 -7.08
N TYR A 169 -4.57 15.00 -8.17
CA TYR A 169 -4.45 15.68 -9.47
C TYR A 169 -5.86 15.94 -9.97
N GLY A 170 -6.22 17.22 -10.06
CA GLY A 170 -7.50 17.63 -10.63
C GLY A 170 -7.68 17.05 -12.02
N GLU A 171 -8.87 16.56 -12.29
CA GLU A 171 -9.33 16.25 -13.64
C GLU A 171 -9.19 17.53 -14.47
N GLY A 172 -8.16 17.55 -15.33
CA GLY A 172 -8.09 18.54 -16.40
C GLY A 172 -9.16 18.18 -17.41
N GLU A 173 -10.24 18.94 -17.38
CA GLU A 173 -11.32 18.92 -18.36
C GLU A 173 -10.74 18.86 -19.77
N SER A 174 -11.22 17.89 -20.55
CA SER A 174 -11.03 17.88 -21.98
C SER A 174 -11.98 18.92 -22.56
N LEU A 175 -11.44 19.90 -23.30
CA LEU A 175 -11.99 20.47 -24.53
C LEU A 175 -10.91 21.31 -25.22
#